data_AF-A0AAV5G6L3-F1
#
_entry.id   AF-A0AAV5G6L3-F1
#
_cell.length_a   1.000
_cell.length_b   1.000
_cell.length_c   1.000
_cell.angle_alpha   90.00
_cell.angle_beta   90.00
_cell.angle_gamma   90.00
#
_symmetry.space_group_name_H-M   'P 1'
#
loop_
_entity.id
_entity.type
_entity.pdbx_description
1 polymer ?
#
loop_
_entity_poly.entity_id
_entity_poly.type
_entity_poly.pdbx_seq_one_letter_code
_entity_poly.pdbx_strand_id
1 'polypeptide(L)'
;MPTDTVLDGYSLSEQHLIDHEFLQLGSALSTQTPILLILLALGVLGLIAAAIMTALGTGTKTQRISLAVLSMVSIASKYLWVPLATSIKFSDAQLLWYSLKVYSGYWQGVSLLVIMLEIIAVAVIAIAARAR
;
A
#
# COMPACT_ATOMS: atom_id res chain seq x y z
N MET A 1 10.80 11.14 -17.02
CA MET A 1 9.40 11.59 -17.15
C MET A 1 9.00 11.45 -18.62
N PRO A 2 7.72 11.22 -18.92
CA PRO A 2 7.24 11.17 -20.29
C PRO A 2 7.56 12.48 -21.02
N THR A 3 8.04 12.38 -22.26
CA THR A 3 8.29 13.53 -23.14
C THR A 3 7.05 13.97 -23.91
N ASP A 4 6.03 13.11 -23.95
CA ASP A 4 4.75 13.30 -24.61
C ASP A 4 3.61 13.07 -23.61
N THR A 5 2.45 13.66 -23.91
CA THR A 5 1.22 13.46 -23.14
C THR A 5 0.70 12.05 -23.29
N VAL A 6 0.51 11.36 -22.17
CA VAL A 6 0.01 9.97 -22.10
C VAL A 6 -1.40 9.92 -21.48
N LEU A 7 -1.82 11.01 -20.84
CA LEU A 7 -3.17 11.20 -20.32
C LEU A 7 -4.01 11.95 -21.35
N ASP A 8 -5.16 11.38 -21.70
CA ASP A 8 -6.05 11.98 -22.69
C ASP A 8 -6.68 13.25 -22.12
N GLY A 9 -6.68 14.34 -22.91
CA GLY A 9 -7.23 15.62 -22.48
C GLY A 9 -6.33 16.45 -21.55
N TYR A 10 -5.12 15.97 -21.22
CA TYR A 10 -4.14 16.72 -20.44
C TYR A 10 -3.05 17.32 -21.33
N SER A 11 -2.62 18.53 -20.99
CA SER A 11 -1.36 19.10 -21.48
C SER A 11 -0.15 18.44 -20.83
N LEU A 12 1.02 18.54 -21.48
CA LEU A 12 2.27 18.00 -20.95
C LEU A 12 2.63 18.64 -19.60
N SER A 13 2.32 19.93 -19.42
CA SER A 13 2.51 20.65 -18.16
C SER A 13 1.62 20.11 -17.04
N GLU A 14 0.35 19.82 -17.31
CA GLU A 14 -0.56 19.27 -16.31
C GLU A 14 -0.13 17.87 -15.92
N GLN A 15 0.25 17.02 -16.89
CA GLN A 15 0.78 15.70 -16.59
C GLN A 15 2.04 15.77 -15.71
N HIS A 16 2.96 16.71 -15.96
CA HIS A 16 4.14 16.90 -15.12
C HIS A 16 3.79 17.29 -13.68
N LEU A 17 2.73 18.06 -13.45
CA LEU A 17 2.27 18.39 -12.10
C LEU A 17 1.75 17.14 -11.39
N ILE A 18 0.98 16.30 -12.08
CA ILE A 18 0.47 15.05 -11.54
C ILE A 18 1.63 14.08 -11.23
N ASP A 19 2.59 13.94 -12.15
CA ASP A 19 3.81 13.15 -11.96
C ASP A 19 4.64 13.63 -10.76
N HIS A 20 4.73 14.93 -10.55
CA HIS A 20 5.43 15.50 -9.40
C HIS A 20 4.75 15.11 -8.07
N GLU A 21 3.42 15.19 -8.00
CA GLU A 21 2.67 14.75 -6.83
C GLU A 21 2.85 13.26 -6.55
N PHE A 22 2.85 12.41 -7.59
CA PHE A 22 3.15 10.98 -7.45
C PHE A 22 4.54 10.73 -6.88
N LEU A 23 5.56 11.43 -7.36
CA LEU A 23 6.93 11.22 -6.90
C LEU A 23 7.15 11.72 -5.48
N GLN A 24 6.47 12.79 -5.06
CA GLN A 24 6.61 13.31 -3.69
C GLN A 24 5.85 12.47 -2.66
N LEU A 25 4.61 12.12 -2.97
CA LEU A 25 3.70 11.48 -2.02
C LEU A 25 3.72 9.95 -2.11
N GLY A 26 4.27 9.42 -3.21
CA GLY A 26 4.07 8.04 -3.59
C GLY A 26 5.05 7.01 -3.08
N SER A 27 6.14 7.38 -2.42
CA SER A 27 6.92 6.34 -1.75
C SER A 27 6.11 5.71 -0.61
N ALA A 28 6.13 4.37 -0.51
CA ALA A 28 5.58 3.65 0.65
C ALA A 28 6.27 4.08 1.98
N LEU A 29 7.46 4.68 1.90
CA LEU A 29 8.18 5.26 3.04
C LEU A 29 8.17 6.80 3.03
N SER A 30 7.33 7.43 2.20
CA SER A 30 7.23 8.91 2.16
C SER A 30 6.79 9.43 3.53
N THR A 31 7.57 10.38 4.06
CA THR A 31 7.29 11.12 5.30
C THR A 31 6.29 12.25 5.10
N GLN A 32 5.98 12.60 3.85
CA GLN A 32 4.98 13.62 3.51
C GLN A 32 3.54 13.14 3.73
N THR A 33 3.35 11.83 3.93
CA THR A 33 2.06 11.24 4.30
C THR A 33 2.17 10.52 5.66
N PRO A 34 2.33 11.28 6.77
CA PRO A 34 2.72 10.74 8.07
C PRO A 34 1.67 9.78 8.65
N ILE A 35 0.38 10.09 8.50
CA ILE A 35 -0.71 9.22 8.98
C ILE A 35 -0.66 7.85 8.27
N LEU A 36 -0.47 7.84 6.96
CA LEU A 36 -0.38 6.60 6.18
C LEU A 36 0.91 5.84 6.48
N LEU A 37 2.00 6.55 6.79
CA LEU A 37 3.24 5.91 7.25
C LEU A 37 3.05 5.22 8.61
N ILE A 38 2.33 5.86 9.53
CA ILE A 38 1.98 5.26 10.83
C ILE A 38 1.07 4.04 10.61
N LEU A 39 0.05 4.13 9.75
CA LEU A 39 -0.83 3.01 9.43
C LEU A 39 -0.05 1.85 8.80
N LEU A 40 0.90 2.13 7.91
CA LEU A 40 1.80 1.11 7.36
C LEU A 40 2.58 0.39 8.49
N ALA A 41 3.20 1.15 9.40
CA ALA A 41 3.97 0.58 10.51
C ALA A 41 3.09 -0.25 11.46
N LEU A 42 1.92 0.28 11.85
CA LEU A 42 0.95 -0.44 12.68
C LEU A 42 0.42 -1.69 11.97
N GLY A 43 0.21 -1.62 10.66
CA GLY A 43 -0.20 -2.75 9.85
C GLY A 43 0.84 -3.87 9.87
N VAL A 44 2.11 -3.55 9.60
CA VAL A 44 3.21 -4.53 9.65
C VAL A 44 3.35 -5.14 11.04
N LEU A 45 3.35 -4.32 12.10
CA LEU A 45 3.44 -4.80 13.48
C LEU A 45 2.24 -5.69 13.86
N GLY A 46 1.04 -5.32 13.43
CA GLY A 46 -0.16 -6.12 13.70
C GLY A 46 -0.17 -7.45 12.94
N LEU A 47 0.37 -7.52 11.72
CA LEU A 47 0.55 -8.79 10.99
C LEU A 47 1.53 -9.71 11.72
N ILE A 48 2.65 -9.18 12.21
CA ILE A 48 3.61 -9.92 13.04
C ILE A 48 2.93 -10.43 14.31
N ALA A 49 2.17 -9.58 14.99
CA ALA A 49 1.42 -9.97 16.19
C ALA A 49 0.38 -11.06 15.89
N ALA A 50 -0.37 -10.96 14.78
CA ALA A 50 -1.32 -11.97 14.34
C ALA A 50 -0.62 -13.32 14.04
N ALA A 51 0.56 -13.28 13.41
CA ALA A 51 1.38 -14.46 13.16
C ALA A 51 1.83 -15.13 14.46
N ILE A 52 2.36 -14.36 15.42
CA ILE A 52 2.76 -14.85 16.74
C ILE A 52 1.57 -15.42 17.51
N MET A 53 0.44 -14.71 17.55
CA MET A 53 -0.78 -15.20 18.21
C MET A 53 -1.27 -16.52 17.61
N THR A 54 -1.19 -16.66 16.28
CA THR A 54 -1.55 -17.90 15.59
C THR A 54 -0.58 -19.03 15.93
N ALA A 55 0.73 -18.76 15.92
CA ALA A 55 1.76 -19.73 16.27
C ALA A 55 1.64 -20.20 17.73
N LEU A 56 1.46 -19.28 18.67
CA LEU A 56 1.37 -19.57 20.10
C LEU A 56 -0.03 -20.01 20.55
N GLY A 57 -1.06 -19.83 19.73
CA GLY A 57 -2.42 -20.29 20.08
C GLY A 57 -3.16 -19.38 21.00
N THR A 58 -2.71 -18.14 20.99
CA THR A 58 -3.09 -17.09 21.88
C THR A 58 -4.27 -16.34 21.25
N GLY A 59 -5.20 -15.88 22.09
CA GLY A 59 -6.44 -15.22 21.68
C GLY A 59 -7.47 -16.12 20.97
N THR A 60 -8.62 -15.55 20.65
CA THR A 60 -9.67 -16.24 19.89
C THR A 60 -9.38 -16.24 18.39
N LYS A 61 -9.99 -17.17 17.64
CA LYS A 61 -9.90 -17.18 16.17
C LYS A 61 -10.31 -15.84 15.56
N THR A 62 -11.41 -15.27 16.06
CA THR A 62 -11.92 -13.97 15.62
C THR A 62 -10.90 -12.86 15.85
N GLN A 63 -10.27 -12.79 17.04
CA GLN A 63 -9.24 -11.78 17.32
C GLN A 63 -8.07 -11.87 16.34
N ARG A 64 -7.56 -13.09 16.07
CA ARG A 64 -6.43 -13.29 15.14
C ARG A 64 -6.77 -12.86 13.71
N ILE A 65 -7.97 -13.23 13.23
CA ILE A 65 -8.43 -12.87 11.88
C ILE A 65 -8.66 -11.36 11.79
N SER A 66 -9.36 -10.76 12.75
CA SER A 66 -9.62 -9.32 12.76
C SER A 66 -8.33 -8.51 12.77
N LEU A 67 -7.34 -8.91 13.57
CA LEU A 67 -6.04 -8.27 13.60
C LEU A 67 -5.32 -8.37 12.24
N ALA A 68 -5.27 -9.56 11.64
CA ALA A 68 -4.66 -9.76 10.33
C ALA A 68 -5.35 -8.91 9.24
N VAL A 69 -6.69 -8.88 9.22
CA VAL A 69 -7.45 -8.09 8.24
C VAL A 69 -7.23 -6.59 8.41
N LEU A 70 -7.34 -6.08 9.64
CA LEU A 70 -7.09 -4.66 9.93
C LEU A 70 -5.66 -4.25 9.58
N SER A 71 -4.70 -5.14 9.82
CA SER A 71 -3.31 -4.92 9.44
C SER A 71 -3.12 -4.83 7.92
N MET A 72 -3.69 -5.76 7.16
CA MET A 72 -3.64 -5.72 5.69
C MET A 72 -4.30 -4.45 5.13
N VAL A 73 -5.46 -4.05 5.66
CA VAL A 73 -6.13 -2.80 5.26
C VAL A 73 -5.25 -1.59 5.55
N SER A 74 -4.57 -1.57 6.70
CA SER A 74 -3.68 -0.48 7.10
C SER A 74 -2.48 -0.37 6.16
N ILE A 75 -1.89 -1.49 5.74
CA ILE A 75 -0.80 -1.51 4.75
C ILE A 75 -1.31 -1.08 3.37
N ALA A 76 -2.43 -1.63 2.91
CA ALA A 76 -3.04 -1.31 1.62
C ALA A 76 -3.39 0.18 1.49
N SER A 77 -3.75 0.84 2.59
CA SER A 77 -4.08 2.27 2.60
C SER A 77 -2.94 3.14 2.03
N LYS A 78 -1.67 2.76 2.26
CA LYS A 78 -0.51 3.50 1.76
C LYS A 78 -0.38 3.40 0.24
N TYR A 79 -0.69 2.24 -0.34
CA TYR A 79 -0.61 1.99 -1.78
C TYR A 79 -1.76 2.61 -2.56
N LEU A 80 -2.95 2.64 -1.97
CA LEU A 80 -4.15 3.11 -2.65
C LEU A 80 -4.35 4.63 -2.51
N TRP A 81 -3.73 5.27 -1.52
CA TRP A 81 -3.96 6.69 -1.26
C TRP A 81 -3.64 7.59 -2.44
N VAL A 82 -2.45 7.48 -3.05
CA VAL A 82 -2.05 8.44 -4.08
C VAL A 82 -2.89 8.29 -5.36
N PRO A 83 -3.18 7.07 -5.86
CA PRO A 83 -4.16 6.88 -6.94
C PRO A 83 -5.54 7.48 -6.63
N LEU A 84 -6.05 7.28 -5.40
CA LEU A 84 -7.36 7.80 -5.00
C LEU A 84 -7.34 9.33 -4.88
N ALA A 85 -6.37 9.89 -4.16
CA ALA A 85 -6.25 11.32 -3.90
C ALA A 85 -6.10 12.13 -5.19
N THR A 86 -5.30 11.64 -6.14
CA THR A 86 -5.14 12.30 -7.44
C THR A 86 -6.42 12.24 -8.28
N SER A 87 -7.05 11.07 -8.40
CA SER A 87 -8.33 10.96 -9.14
C SER A 87 -9.44 11.85 -8.57
N ILE A 88 -9.53 11.98 -7.23
CA ILE A 88 -10.49 12.86 -6.58
C ILE A 88 -10.14 14.32 -6.84
N LYS A 89 -8.87 14.70 -6.66
CA LYS A 89 -8.40 16.09 -6.79
C LYS A 89 -8.62 16.64 -8.19
N PHE A 90 -8.40 15.83 -9.22
CA PHE A 90 -8.58 16.24 -10.62
C PHE A 90 -9.92 15.80 -11.20
N SER A 91 -10.80 15.16 -10.39
CA SER A 91 -12.11 14.64 -10.83
C SER A 91 -12.04 13.75 -12.06
N ASP A 92 -10.97 12.95 -12.18
CA ASP A 92 -10.74 12.08 -13.32
C ASP A 92 -10.31 10.67 -12.87
N ALA A 93 -11.12 9.68 -13.24
CA ALA A 93 -10.88 8.27 -12.96
C ALA A 93 -9.74 7.67 -13.81
N GLN A 94 -9.36 8.27 -14.94
CA GLN A 94 -8.19 7.83 -15.71
C GLN A 94 -6.91 7.90 -14.88
N LEU A 95 -6.84 8.89 -13.98
CA LEU A 95 -5.70 9.05 -13.08
C LEU A 95 -5.55 7.88 -12.12
N LEU A 96 -6.63 7.22 -11.68
CA LEU A 96 -6.51 6.01 -10.84
C LEU A 96 -5.67 4.94 -11.54
N TRP A 97 -6.00 4.66 -12.80
CA TRP A 97 -5.30 3.64 -13.58
C TRP A 97 -3.88 4.08 -13.97
N TYR A 98 -3.73 5.33 -14.40
CA TYR A 98 -2.42 5.91 -14.70
C TYR A 98 -1.49 5.83 -13.49
N SER A 99 -1.98 6.26 -12.32
CA SER A 99 -1.26 6.16 -11.05
C SER A 99 -0.84 4.73 -10.81
N LEU A 100 -1.76 3.76 -10.75
CA LEU A 100 -1.42 2.37 -10.43
C LEU A 100 -0.38 1.78 -11.38
N LYS A 101 -0.49 2.07 -12.68
CA LYS A 101 0.44 1.61 -13.71
C LYS A 101 1.83 2.25 -13.58
N VAL A 102 1.90 3.55 -13.33
CA VAL A 102 3.16 4.32 -13.34
C VAL A 102 3.84 4.30 -11.96
N TYR A 103 3.07 4.53 -10.90
CA TYR A 103 3.51 4.53 -9.50
C TYR A 103 4.24 3.25 -9.09
N SER A 104 3.69 2.09 -9.48
CA SER A 104 4.26 0.79 -9.14
C SER A 104 5.65 0.59 -9.75
N GLY A 105 5.93 1.20 -10.90
CA GLY A 105 7.24 1.16 -11.54
C GLY A 105 8.30 2.00 -10.84
N TYR A 106 7.95 3.21 -10.37
CA TYR A 106 8.89 4.11 -9.71
C TYR A 106 9.32 3.63 -8.32
N TRP A 107 8.40 3.05 -7.56
CA TRP A 107 8.65 2.60 -6.19
C TRP A 107 8.70 1.07 -6.06
N GLN A 108 9.02 0.39 -7.16
CA GLN A 108 8.95 -1.07 -7.24
C GLN A 108 9.76 -1.76 -6.14
N GLY A 109 11.00 -1.33 -5.89
CA GLY A 109 11.86 -1.95 -4.88
C GLY A 109 11.28 -1.88 -3.46
N VAL A 110 10.78 -0.71 -3.05
CA VAL A 110 10.17 -0.52 -1.72
C VAL A 110 8.83 -1.26 -1.63
N SER A 111 8.03 -1.21 -2.70
CA SER A 111 6.74 -1.90 -2.77
C SER A 111 6.90 -3.42 -2.67
N LEU A 112 7.90 -3.98 -3.36
CA LEU A 112 8.24 -5.41 -3.28
C LEU A 112 8.67 -5.82 -1.87
N LEU A 113 9.46 -5.00 -1.18
CA LEU A 113 9.89 -5.28 0.20
C LEU A 113 8.68 -5.46 1.12
N VAL A 114 7.72 -4.54 1.07
CA VAL A 114 6.52 -4.61 1.91
C VAL A 114 5.62 -5.79 1.52
N ILE A 115 5.43 -6.03 0.22
CA ILE A 115 4.68 -7.20 -0.26
C ILE A 115 5.33 -8.51 0.21
N MET A 116 6.66 -8.61 0.18
CA MET A 116 7.38 -9.77 0.70
C MET A 116 7.15 -9.96 2.20
N LEU A 117 7.14 -8.89 3.00
CA LEU A 117 6.83 -8.96 4.43
C LEU A 117 5.40 -9.47 4.66
N GLU A 118 4.42 -9.00 3.88
CA GLU A 118 3.04 -9.50 3.95
C GLU A 118 2.95 -10.99 3.60
N ILE A 119 3.59 -11.41 2.51
CA ILE A 119 3.62 -12.83 2.09
C ILE A 119 4.24 -13.70 3.19
N ILE A 120 5.36 -13.28 3.77
CA ILE A 120 6.00 -14.02 4.87
C ILE A 120 5.06 -14.11 6.07
N ALA A 121 4.42 -13.01 6.47
CA ALA A 121 3.48 -13.00 7.60
C ALA A 121 2.29 -13.94 7.35
N VAL A 122 1.70 -13.89 6.16
CA VAL A 122 0.58 -14.78 5.76
C VAL A 122 1.02 -16.23 5.72
N ALA A 123 2.22 -16.53 5.19
CA ALA A 123 2.77 -17.88 5.17
C ALA A 123 2.97 -18.43 6.58
N VAL A 124 3.52 -17.63 7.50
CA VAL A 124 3.69 -18.00 8.91
C VAL A 124 2.33 -18.28 9.56
N ILE A 125 1.34 -17.40 9.34
CA ILE A 125 -0.04 -17.60 9.84
C ILE A 125 -0.62 -18.91 9.30
N ALA A 126 -0.47 -19.18 8.00
CA ALA A 126 -1.02 -20.37 7.37
C ALA A 126 -0.36 -21.66 7.89
N ILE A 127 0.97 -21.68 8.05
CA ILE A 127 1.71 -22.82 8.61
C ILE A 127 1.30 -23.05 10.06
N ALA A 128 1.28 -21.99 10.88
CA ALA A 128 0.90 -22.05 12.28
C ALA A 128 -0.56 -22.54 12.47
N ALA A 129 -1.47 -22.14 11.58
CA ALA A 129 -2.86 -22.56 11.61
C ALA A 129 -3.05 -24.04 11.24
N ARG A 130 -2.15 -24.64 10.46
CA ARG A 130 -2.19 -26.07 10.10
C ARG A 130 -1.61 -26.99 11.17
N ALA A 131 -0.70 -26.48 11.99
CA ALA A 131 -0.04 -27.25 13.05
C ALA A 131 -0.90 -27.42 14.32
N ARG A 132 -2.15 -26.94 14.31
CA ARG A 132 -3.11 -26.94 15.42
C ARG A 132 -4.38 -27.67 15.01
#